data_AF-D0NLN5-F1
#
_entry.id   AF-D0NLN5-F1
#
_cell.length_a   1.000
_cell.length_b   1.000
_cell.length_c   1.000
_cell.angle_alpha   90.00
_cell.angle_beta   90.00
_cell.angle_gamma   90.00
#
_symmetry.space_group_name_H-M   'P 1'
#
loop_
_entity.id
_entity.type
_entity.pdbx_description
1 polymer ?
#
loop_
_entity_poly.entity_id
_entity_poly.type
_entity_poly.pdbx_seq_one_letter_code
_entity_poly.pdbx_strand_id
1 'polypeptide(L)'
;MFSTWDLVRPTLWHPMSMLELSMMDSSSLPQLSVSMRNVPGVSLDEEFFKDLPTADQPKEEKDETPETENQRAFSSYSFSSSSVVDEEGHKVVSMRRRYEDSTGRLKAEHEREVRGKRLKTIWNRKNAKDEGEHHTICSQGTAEEFEKLWSQTAIGKAQEKKNKELKDKSE
;
A
#
# COMPACT_ATOMS: atom_id res chain seq x y z
N MET A 1 19.22 9.41 4.29
CA MET A 1 18.57 8.97 3.03
C MET A 1 17.50 7.94 3.39
N PHE A 2 16.30 8.05 2.82
CA PHE A 2 15.25 7.06 3.04
C PHE A 2 15.57 5.77 2.29
N SER A 3 15.45 4.62 2.96
CA SER A 3 15.47 3.30 2.33
C SER A 3 14.23 3.11 1.45
N THR A 4 14.31 2.24 0.44
CA THR A 4 13.17 1.83 -0.39
C THR A 4 11.98 1.34 0.46
N TRP A 5 12.26 0.73 1.62
CA TRP A 5 11.25 0.26 2.56
C TRP A 5 10.67 1.36 3.45
N ASP A 6 11.35 2.49 3.59
CA ASP A 6 10.84 3.61 4.40
C ASP A 6 9.59 4.22 3.76
N LEU A 7 9.53 4.25 2.42
CA LEU A 7 8.39 4.75 1.65
C LEU A 7 7.09 3.99 1.92
N VAL A 8 7.19 2.75 2.40
CA VAL A 8 6.06 1.86 2.69
C VAL A 8 5.83 1.65 4.19
N ARG A 9 6.51 2.41 5.05
CA ARG A 9 6.21 2.44 6.49
C ARG A 9 4.82 3.01 6.72
N PRO A 10 4.05 2.53 7.71
CA PRO A 10 2.69 3.05 7.98
C PRO A 10 2.62 4.58 8.15
N THR A 11 3.69 5.18 8.69
CA THR A 11 3.81 6.64 8.88
C THR A 11 3.97 7.43 7.58
N LEU A 12 4.43 6.81 6.51
CA LEU A 12 4.62 7.42 5.17
C LEU A 12 3.62 6.85 4.15
N TRP A 13 3.08 5.67 4.44
CA TRP A 13 2.02 4.99 3.71
C TRP A 13 0.67 5.41 4.25
N HIS A 14 0.28 6.66 4.02
CA HIS A 14 -1.03 7.16 4.45
C HIS A 14 -2.14 6.60 3.55
N PRO A 15 -3.07 5.79 4.05
CA PRO A 15 -4.40 5.71 3.45
C PRO A 15 -5.08 7.03 3.79
N MET A 16 -5.66 7.72 2.81
CA MET A 16 -6.45 8.94 3.06
C MET A 16 -7.61 8.70 4.05
N SER A 17 -7.93 7.45 4.39
CA SER A 17 -9.01 7.00 5.27
C SER A 17 -8.63 6.69 6.73
N MET A 18 -7.35 6.71 7.13
CA MET A 18 -6.98 6.30 8.51
C MET A 18 -7.21 7.36 9.59
N LEU A 19 -7.30 8.64 9.24
CA LEU A 19 -7.59 9.69 10.23
C LEU A 19 -9.02 9.57 10.79
N GLU A 20 -10.00 9.27 9.92
CA GLU A 20 -11.40 9.15 10.31
C GLU A 20 -11.66 7.89 11.15
N LEU A 21 -11.05 6.76 10.78
CA LEU A 21 -11.13 5.51 11.57
C LEU A 21 -10.42 5.62 12.94
N SER A 22 -9.32 6.38 13.03
CA SER A 22 -8.61 6.64 14.28
C SER A 22 -9.39 7.54 15.25
N MET A 23 -10.39 8.29 14.76
CA MET A 23 -11.22 9.18 15.57
C MET A 23 -12.56 8.54 15.97
N MET A 24 -12.85 7.32 15.49
CA MET A 24 -14.07 6.59 15.82
C MET A 24 -13.86 5.69 17.05
N ASP A 25 -14.73 5.85 18.04
CA ASP A 25 -14.74 5.02 19.24
C ASP A 25 -15.15 3.58 18.86
N SER A 26 -14.33 2.61 19.25
CA SER A 26 -14.51 1.17 18.96
C SER A 26 -15.87 0.60 19.39
N SER A 27 -16.53 1.24 20.35
CA SER A 27 -17.86 0.88 20.85
C SER A 27 -19.02 1.35 19.96
N SER A 28 -18.76 2.21 18.98
CA SER A 28 -19.76 2.81 18.09
C SER A 28 -19.81 2.20 16.69
N LEU A 29 -18.95 1.21 16.39
CA LEU A 29 -18.88 0.59 15.08
C LEU A 29 -20.03 -0.43 14.91
N PRO A 30 -21.04 -0.19 14.05
CA PRO A 30 -21.89 -1.27 13.61
C PRO A 30 -21.04 -2.29 12.85
N GLN A 31 -21.50 -3.54 12.75
CA GLN A 31 -20.86 -4.57 11.95
C GLN A 31 -20.83 -4.12 10.49
N LEU A 32 -19.75 -3.41 10.11
CA LEU A 32 -19.59 -2.79 8.81
C LEU A 32 -19.36 -3.92 7.78
N SER A 33 -20.43 -4.35 7.12
CA SER A 33 -20.29 -5.05 5.84
C SER A 33 -19.93 -4.00 4.78
N VAL A 34 -18.67 -3.59 4.76
CA VAL A 34 -18.15 -2.77 3.66
C VAL A 34 -18.11 -3.68 2.44
N SER A 35 -19.14 -3.60 1.59
CA SER A 35 -19.16 -4.37 0.35
C SER A 35 -18.06 -3.83 -0.57
N MET A 36 -16.90 -4.46 -0.50
CA MET A 36 -15.71 -4.15 -1.30
C MET A 36 -15.95 -4.34 -2.81
N ARG A 37 -17.07 -4.94 -3.23
CA ARG A 37 -17.33 -5.38 -4.62
C ARG A 37 -17.27 -4.26 -5.67
N ASN A 38 -17.46 -3.00 -5.31
CA ASN A 38 -17.54 -1.89 -6.27
C ASN A 38 -16.29 -0.99 -6.28
N VAL A 39 -15.23 -1.36 -5.56
CA VAL A 39 -13.99 -0.58 -5.53
C VAL A 39 -13.06 -1.06 -6.66
N PRO A 40 -12.65 -0.19 -7.60
CA PRO A 40 -11.73 -0.60 -8.67
C PRO A 40 -10.46 -1.23 -8.11
N GLY A 41 -10.07 -2.39 -8.62
CA GLY A 41 -8.84 -3.11 -8.24
C GLY A 41 -8.99 -4.22 -7.19
N VAL A 42 -10.14 -4.38 -6.55
CA VAL A 42 -10.40 -5.49 -5.59
C VAL A 42 -10.38 -6.87 -6.25
N SER A 43 -10.63 -6.96 -7.56
CA SER A 43 -10.51 -8.22 -8.30
C SER A 43 -9.06 -8.69 -8.46
N LEU A 44 -8.08 -7.83 -8.18
CA LEU A 44 -6.65 -8.16 -8.16
C LEU A 44 -6.18 -8.66 -6.79
N ASP A 45 -7.10 -8.89 -5.85
CA ASP A 45 -6.77 -9.39 -4.50
C ASP A 45 -6.24 -10.84 -4.58
N GLU A 46 -6.79 -11.69 -5.47
CA GLU A 46 -6.36 -13.09 -5.56
C GLU A 46 -4.87 -13.25 -5.90
N GLU A 47 -4.38 -12.50 -6.90
CA GLU A 47 -2.95 -12.52 -7.25
C GLU A 47 -2.07 -11.95 -6.13
N PHE A 48 -2.57 -10.93 -5.44
CA PHE A 48 -1.86 -10.30 -4.32
C PHE A 48 -1.75 -11.22 -3.09
N PHE A 49 -2.68 -12.14 -2.87
CA PHE A 49 -2.65 -13.05 -1.71
C PHE A 49 -2.21 -14.47 -2.03
N LYS A 50 -1.98 -14.81 -3.31
CA LYS A 50 -1.65 -16.17 -3.77
C LYS A 50 -0.45 -16.81 -3.09
N ASP A 51 0.52 -15.99 -2.68
CA ASP A 51 1.77 -16.37 -2.04
C ASP A 51 1.70 -16.32 -0.50
N LEU A 52 0.54 -16.05 0.10
CA LEU A 52 0.34 -16.14 1.54
C LEU A 52 0.11 -17.59 1.98
N PRO A 53 0.64 -17.99 3.15
CA PRO A 53 0.34 -19.28 3.73
C PRO A 53 -1.16 -19.35 4.03
N THR A 54 -1.88 -20.23 3.34
CA THR A 54 -3.29 -20.53 3.61
C THR A 54 -3.35 -21.76 4.52
N ALA A 55 -4.36 -21.87 5.38
CA ALA A 55 -4.52 -23.00 6.30
C ALA A 55 -4.52 -24.38 5.58
N ASP A 56 -4.84 -24.41 4.28
CA ASP A 56 -4.92 -25.61 3.46
C ASP A 56 -3.61 -25.99 2.73
N GLN A 57 -2.51 -25.24 2.90
CA GLN A 57 -1.20 -25.66 2.38
C GLN A 57 -0.54 -26.66 3.33
N PRO A 58 -0.03 -27.81 2.86
CA PRO A 58 0.71 -28.73 3.71
C PRO A 58 1.93 -27.98 4.27
N LYS A 59 1.97 -27.85 5.59
CA LYS A 59 3.15 -27.33 6.30
C LYS A 59 4.31 -28.27 5.97
N GLU A 60 5.24 -27.84 5.14
CA GLU A 60 6.56 -28.47 5.11
C GLU A 60 7.13 -28.37 6.52
N GLU A 61 7.43 -29.53 7.11
CA GLU A 61 8.01 -29.68 8.44
C GLU A 61 9.28 -28.81 8.54
N LYS A 62 9.16 -27.68 9.25
CA LYS A 62 10.31 -26.93 9.73
C LYS A 62 10.45 -27.23 11.21
N ASP A 63 11.62 -27.78 11.56
CA ASP A 63 12.08 -28.08 12.92
C ASP A 63 11.60 -27.04 13.94
N GLU A 64 10.93 -27.55 14.96
CA GLU A 64 10.51 -26.80 16.15
C GLU A 64 11.75 -26.25 16.86
N THR A 65 11.98 -24.94 16.76
CA THR A 65 12.75 -24.23 17.78
C THR A 65 11.78 -23.75 18.86
N PRO A 66 12.16 -23.82 20.15
CA PRO A 66 11.22 -23.63 21.24
C PRO A 66 10.71 -22.19 21.27
N GLU A 67 9.42 -22.11 21.55
CA GLU A 67 8.56 -20.94 21.62
C GLU A 67 9.22 -19.77 22.36
N THR A 68 9.48 -18.67 21.66
CA THR A 68 9.38 -17.35 22.28
C THR A 68 7.90 -17.02 22.48
N GLU A 69 7.36 -17.46 23.62
CA GLU A 69 6.12 -16.92 24.19
C GLU A 69 6.12 -15.39 24.07
N ASN A 70 5.11 -14.83 23.39
CA ASN A 70 4.84 -13.39 23.15
C ASN A 70 5.31 -12.74 21.84
N GLN A 71 5.22 -13.43 20.69
CA GLN A 71 4.87 -12.72 19.46
C GLN A 71 3.46 -13.12 19.05
N ARG A 72 2.47 -12.31 19.48
CA ARG A 72 1.08 -12.46 19.01
C ARG A 72 1.12 -12.42 17.49
N ALA A 73 0.74 -13.53 16.85
CA ALA A 73 0.61 -13.57 15.40
C ALA A 73 -0.32 -12.43 14.97
N PHE A 74 0.16 -11.59 14.06
CA PHE A 74 -0.60 -10.48 13.51
C PHE A 74 -0.45 -10.45 12.00
N SER A 75 -1.50 -9.96 11.35
CA SER A 75 -1.50 -9.61 9.94
C SER A 75 -2.27 -8.30 9.82
N SER A 76 -1.73 -7.35 9.08
CA SER A 76 -2.35 -6.06 8.83
C SER A 76 -2.46 -5.86 7.33
N TYR A 77 -3.68 -5.61 6.86
CA TYR A 77 -3.98 -5.31 5.46
C TYR A 77 -4.65 -3.95 5.37
N SER A 78 -4.21 -3.13 4.43
CA SER A 78 -4.86 -1.88 4.09
C SER A 78 -5.00 -1.72 2.58
N PHE A 79 -6.15 -1.25 2.17
CA PHE A 79 -6.44 -0.87 0.80
C PHE A 79 -7.08 0.52 0.81
N SER A 80 -6.64 1.39 -0.08
CA SER A 80 -7.26 2.70 -0.30
C SER A 80 -7.25 3.05 -1.77
N SER A 81 -8.30 3.74 -2.20
CA SER A 81 -8.45 4.27 -3.54
C SER A 81 -8.94 5.71 -3.43
N SER A 82 -8.39 6.58 -4.25
CA SER A 82 -8.75 7.98 -4.33
C SER A 82 -8.78 8.40 -5.78
N SER A 83 -9.81 9.14 -6.18
CA SER A 83 -9.88 9.69 -7.53
C SER A 83 -10.41 11.11 -7.53
N VAL A 84 -9.84 11.94 -8.40
CA VAL A 84 -10.28 13.31 -8.65
C VAL A 84 -10.40 13.53 -10.15
N VAL A 85 -11.26 14.45 -10.56
CA VAL A 85 -11.35 14.89 -11.96
C VAL A 85 -10.57 16.19 -12.08
N ASP A 86 -9.69 16.29 -13.07
CA ASP A 86 -8.93 17.51 -13.35
C ASP A 86 -9.79 18.58 -14.06
N GLU A 87 -9.23 19.77 -14.23
CA GLU A 87 -9.91 20.91 -14.88
C GLU A 87 -10.30 20.63 -16.34
N GLU A 88 -9.67 19.65 -16.97
CA GLU A 88 -9.90 19.24 -18.35
C GLU A 88 -10.90 18.08 -18.44
N GLY A 89 -11.39 17.58 -17.31
CA GLY A 89 -12.37 16.50 -17.21
C GLY A 89 -11.76 15.08 -17.17
N HIS A 90 -10.44 14.93 -17.08
CA HIS A 90 -9.81 13.61 -16.97
C HIS A 90 -9.79 13.11 -15.53
N LYS A 91 -10.02 11.80 -15.37
CA LYS A 91 -9.91 11.13 -14.08
C LYS A 91 -8.43 10.88 -13.74
N VAL A 92 -8.05 11.30 -12.54
CA VAL A 92 -6.77 10.97 -11.90
C VAL A 92 -7.05 10.01 -10.75
N VAL A 93 -6.35 8.88 -10.70
CA VAL A 93 -6.59 7.83 -9.70
C VAL A 93 -5.29 7.51 -8.96
N SER A 94 -5.42 7.26 -7.66
CA SER A 94 -4.36 6.70 -6.81
C SER A 94 -4.92 5.55 -5.99
N MET A 95 -4.30 4.38 -6.09
CA MET A 95 -4.65 3.18 -5.36
C MET A 95 -3.45 2.68 -4.59
N ARG A 96 -3.62 2.42 -3.30
CA ARG A 96 -2.57 1.92 -2.41
C ARG A 96 -3.06 0.66 -1.72
N ARG A 97 -2.27 -0.41 -1.81
CA ARG A 97 -2.49 -1.66 -1.09
C ARG A 97 -1.25 -2.00 -0.26
N ARG A 98 -1.42 -2.44 0.98
CA ARG A 98 -0.33 -2.87 1.84
C ARG A 98 -0.74 -4.05 2.70
N TYR A 99 0.18 -4.98 2.88
CA TYR A 99 0.09 -6.11 3.78
C TYR A 99 1.40 -6.23 4.57
N GLU A 100 1.29 -6.53 5.85
CA GLU A 100 2.42 -6.96 6.67
C GLU A 100 1.99 -8.02 7.68
N ASP A 101 2.92 -8.85 8.13
CA ASP A 101 2.68 -9.83 9.17
C ASP A 101 3.83 -9.94 10.19
N SER A 102 3.61 -10.75 11.22
CA SER A 102 4.57 -10.97 12.31
C SER A 102 5.89 -11.60 11.87
N THR A 103 6.01 -12.12 10.65
CA THR A 103 7.29 -12.66 10.12
C THR A 103 8.21 -11.55 9.58
N GLY A 104 7.71 -10.31 9.51
CA GLY A 104 8.39 -9.17 8.90
C GLY A 104 8.19 -9.10 7.38
N ARG A 105 7.42 -10.02 6.80
CA ARG A 105 6.98 -9.93 5.41
C ARG A 105 6.18 -8.65 5.20
N LEU A 106 6.43 -7.97 4.09
CA LEU A 106 5.69 -6.78 3.70
C LEU A 106 5.44 -6.80 2.19
N LYS A 107 4.19 -6.62 1.80
CA LYS A 107 3.81 -6.37 0.41
C LYS A 107 3.17 -5.00 0.33
N ALA A 108 3.60 -4.16 -0.60
CA ALA A 108 2.92 -2.89 -0.87
C ALA A 108 2.85 -2.64 -2.37
N GLU A 109 1.77 -2.02 -2.81
CA GLU A 109 1.54 -1.62 -4.18
C GLU A 109 0.97 -0.21 -4.21
N HIS A 110 1.55 0.65 -5.03
CA HIS A 110 1.02 1.98 -5.33
C HIS A 110 0.78 2.07 -6.83
N GLU A 111 -0.49 2.10 -7.20
CA GLU A 111 -0.93 2.24 -8.58
C GLU A 111 -1.51 3.64 -8.80
N ARG A 112 -1.05 4.32 -9.84
CA ARG A 112 -1.47 5.66 -10.20
C ARG A 112 -1.90 5.68 -11.65
N GLU A 113 -2.97 6.40 -11.94
CA GLU A 113 -3.49 6.57 -13.29
C GLU A 113 -3.74 8.05 -13.60
N VAL A 114 -3.30 8.49 -14.77
CA VAL A 114 -3.53 9.84 -15.32
C VAL A 114 -3.74 9.70 -16.82
N ARG A 115 -4.88 10.16 -17.33
CA ARG A 115 -5.21 10.14 -18.78
C ARG A 115 -4.99 8.76 -19.42
N GLY A 116 -5.39 7.69 -18.73
CA GLY A 116 -5.23 6.30 -19.19
C GLY A 116 -3.81 5.73 -19.15
N LYS A 117 -2.81 6.54 -18.77
CA LYS A 117 -1.46 6.05 -18.46
C LYS A 117 -1.43 5.58 -17.02
N ARG A 118 -0.71 4.49 -16.76
CA ARG A 118 -0.69 3.83 -15.46
C ARG A 118 0.74 3.53 -15.02
N LEU A 119 1.06 3.88 -13.78
CA LEU A 119 2.32 3.54 -13.14
C LEU A 119 2.03 2.72 -11.88
N LYS A 120 2.55 1.50 -11.81
CA LYS A 120 2.43 0.62 -10.66
C LYS A 120 3.80 0.38 -10.07
N THR A 121 3.95 0.71 -8.80
CA THR A 121 5.16 0.45 -8.03
C THR A 121 4.87 -0.63 -7.01
N ILE A 122 5.72 -1.65 -6.95
CA ILE A 122 5.53 -2.86 -6.15
C ILE A 122 6.74 -3.02 -5.21
N TRP A 123 6.45 -3.33 -3.95
CA TRP A 123 7.41 -3.62 -2.91
C TRP A 123 7.07 -4.98 -2.30
N ASN A 124 8.03 -5.90 -2.29
CA ASN A 124 7.85 -7.22 -1.69
C ASN A 124 9.07 -7.57 -0.83
N ARG A 125 8.94 -7.35 0.47
CA ARG A 125 9.91 -7.76 1.49
C ARG A 125 9.53 -9.14 2.01
N LYS A 126 10.47 -10.08 1.95
CA LYS A 126 10.31 -11.47 2.35
C LYS A 126 10.30 -11.66 3.88
N ASN A 127 11.12 -10.89 4.60
CA ASN A 127 11.30 -11.04 6.05
C ASN A 127 11.87 -9.77 6.71
N ALA A 128 12.01 -9.80 8.04
CA ALA A 128 12.54 -8.68 8.83
C ALA A 128 14.00 -8.27 8.54
N LYS A 129 14.75 -9.04 7.71
CA LYS A 129 16.13 -8.72 7.31
C LYS A 129 16.19 -7.86 6.04
N ASP A 130 15.06 -7.25 5.65
CA ASP A 130 14.94 -6.39 4.47
C ASP A 130 15.29 -7.08 3.13
N GLU A 131 15.32 -8.41 3.10
CA GLU A 131 15.43 -9.20 1.87
C GLU A 131 14.14 -9.07 1.06
N GLY A 132 14.25 -8.79 -0.24
CA GLY A 132 13.07 -8.57 -1.07
C GLY A 132 13.37 -7.94 -2.42
N GLU A 133 12.29 -7.62 -3.13
CA GLU A 133 12.34 -7.00 -4.45
C GLU A 133 11.46 -5.77 -4.51
N HIS A 134 11.86 -4.83 -5.37
CA HIS A 134 11.10 -3.63 -5.68
C HIS A 134 11.22 -3.36 -7.17
N HIS A 135 10.09 -3.09 -7.82
CA HIS A 135 10.07 -2.77 -9.23
C HIS A 135 8.92 -1.81 -9.57
N THR A 136 9.06 -1.12 -10.69
CA THR A 136 8.09 -0.17 -11.22
C THR A 136 7.69 -0.58 -12.63
N ILE A 137 6.39 -0.59 -12.90
CA ILE A 137 5.78 -1.00 -14.17
C ILE A 137 5.00 0.19 -14.71
N CYS A 138 5.35 0.66 -15.90
CA CYS A 138 4.61 1.69 -16.61
C CYS A 138 3.81 1.05 -17.76
N SER A 139 2.53 1.37 -17.90
CA SER A 139 1.72 0.84 -19.01
C SER A 139 2.08 1.46 -20.35
N GLN A 140 2.54 2.72 -20.36
CA GLN A 140 2.85 3.49 -21.57
C GLN A 140 3.92 4.54 -21.28
N GLY A 141 4.93 4.64 -22.15
CA GLY A 141 6.03 5.60 -22.00
C GLY A 141 6.99 5.24 -20.86
N THR A 142 7.76 6.22 -20.40
CA THR A 142 8.73 6.01 -19.31
C THR A 142 8.14 6.38 -17.94
N ALA A 143 8.71 5.85 -16.87
CA ALA A 143 8.31 6.23 -15.51
C ALA A 143 8.53 7.74 -15.26
N GLU A 144 9.61 8.31 -15.80
CA GLU A 144 9.94 9.74 -15.66
C GLU A 144 8.89 10.65 -16.32
N GLU A 145 8.43 10.29 -17.52
CA GLU A 145 7.35 11.00 -18.20
C GLU A 145 6.05 10.95 -17.38
N PHE A 146 5.73 9.80 -16.80
CA PHE A 146 4.57 9.66 -15.93
C PHE A 146 4.71 10.54 -14.68
N GLU A 147 5.86 10.56 -14.02
CA GLU A 147 6.07 11.38 -12.82
C GLU A 147 5.93 12.87 -13.12
N LYS A 148 6.39 13.32 -14.30
CA LYS A 148 6.21 14.70 -14.75
C LYS A 148 4.74 15.06 -14.95
N LEU A 149 3.92 14.13 -15.44
CA LEU A 149 2.48 14.32 -15.54
C LEU A 149 1.81 14.29 -14.17
N TRP A 150 2.20 13.34 -13.32
CA TRP A 150 1.66 13.16 -11.97
C TRP A 150 1.87 14.41 -11.10
N SER A 151 3.06 15.02 -11.14
CA SER A 151 3.38 16.22 -10.35
C SER A 151 2.53 17.44 -10.72
N GLN A 152 1.90 17.45 -11.89
CA GLN A 152 1.00 18.53 -12.31
C GLN A 152 -0.41 18.37 -11.73
N THR A 153 -0.79 17.15 -11.32
CA THR A 153 -2.11 16.84 -10.75
C THR A 153 -2.28 17.41 -9.34
N ALA A 154 -3.52 17.63 -8.91
CA ALA A 154 -3.82 18.06 -7.53
C ALA A 154 -3.31 17.05 -6.48
N ILE A 155 -3.45 15.75 -6.75
CA ILE A 155 -2.96 14.68 -5.86
C ILE A 155 -1.43 14.70 -5.79
N GLY A 156 -0.74 14.83 -6.92
CA GLY A 156 0.72 14.90 -6.98
C GLY A 156 1.29 16.10 -6.22
N LYS A 157 0.72 17.30 -6.43
CA LYS A 157 1.09 18.53 -5.70
C LYS A 157 0.88 18.40 -4.19
N ALA A 158 -0.26 17.83 -3.77
CA ALA A 158 -0.55 17.60 -2.36
C ALA A 158 0.45 16.61 -1.74
N GLN A 159 0.82 15.55 -2.46
CA GLN A 159 1.82 14.58 -2.02
C GLN A 159 3.21 15.23 -1.88
N GLU A 160 3.65 16.03 -2.85
CA GLU A 160 4.95 16.71 -2.79
C GLU A 160 5.03 17.68 -1.61
N LYS A 161 3.98 18.49 -1.40
CA LYS A 161 3.87 19.37 -0.23
C LYS A 161 3.99 18.58 1.07
N LYS A 162 3.25 17.48 1.20
CA LYS A 162 3.26 16.63 2.39
C LYS A 162 4.64 16.01 2.62
N ASN A 163 5.31 15.54 1.57
CA ASN A 163 6.66 14.98 1.64
C ASN A 163 7.68 16.03 2.09
N LYS A 164 7.55 17.28 1.64
CA LYS A 164 8.40 18.38 2.08
C LYS A 164 8.20 18.68 3.58
N GLU A 165 6.95 18.81 4.02
CA GLU A 165 6.63 19.00 5.45
C GLU A 165 7.18 17.87 6.34
N LEU A 166 7.20 16.63 5.84
CA LEU A 166 7.76 15.50 6.57
C LEU A 166 9.28 15.53 6.65
N LYS A 167 9.96 15.98 5.59
CA LYS A 167 11.42 16.18 5.59
C LYS A 167 11.82 17.28 6.57
N ASP A 168 11.13 18.42 6.52
CA ASP A 168 11.40 19.57 7.38
C ASP A 168 11.17 19.28 8.88
N LYS A 169 10.33 18.28 9.20
CA LYS A 169 10.09 17.81 10.59
C LYS A 169 11.06 16.74 11.07
N SER A 170 11.87 16.19 10.16
CA SER A 170 12.85 15.14 10.46
C SER A 170 14.28 15.68 10.62
N GLU A 171 14.49 16.98 10.33
CA GLU A 171 15.68 17.77 10.65
C GLU A 171 15.51 18.49 11.99
#